data_AF-A0A8T5R7D7-F1
#
_entry.id   AF-A0A8T5R7D7-F1
#
_cell.length_a   1.000
_cell.length_b   1.000
_cell.length_c   1.000
_cell.angle_alpha   90.00
_cell.angle_beta   90.00
_cell.angle_gamma   90.00
#
_symmetry.space_group_name_H-M   'P 1'
#
loop_
_entity.id
_entity.type
_entity.pdbx_description
1 polymer ?
#
loop_
_entity_poly.entity_id
_entity_poly.type
_entity_poly.pdbx_seq_one_letter_code
_entity_poly.pdbx_strand_id
1 'polypeptide(L)'
;MDWHLTFATARLLAAVTNLALALVVFMARPERLQNRLISAMLLLNFFIHTLIALIPVLPSPDAYALFAPAFLSMILYVSTYLVFTGTLDTPLGRPFRGRVGITSVAVVATLFAITLFWARSSWYLPVFPWPLDPVATGWDSLLQTHAFKSMLELVILLHFLYGFAAAFHAYLRAKDPIQRRKMKWFAIAFGSHDILLAVSFGVTIALATTGTACATCDLFAFFILISLAGVLLAAFLAYGILTTQLFDIELRIKRGISRSTLLAIFVAVFVGVAAAAEEYLNDAYGILAGGLAAAGLVLALAPLQRFADRVSDAAMPGVRDTPEYLETRKREIYQAALHSARHDGRITQRERRILATLADELGLSATEAVDLEGGLSTRLR
;
A
#
# COMPACT_ATOMS: atom_id res chain seq x y z
N MET A 1 -9.57 -25.97 8.90
CA MET A 1 -9.94 -24.54 8.78
C MET A 1 -10.43 -24.31 7.36
N ASP A 2 -11.59 -23.67 7.19
CA ASP A 2 -12.14 -23.37 5.86
C ASP A 2 -11.25 -22.31 5.17
N TRP A 3 -10.61 -22.70 4.08
CA TRP A 3 -9.70 -21.83 3.34
C TRP A 3 -10.44 -20.65 2.71
N HIS A 4 -11.73 -20.81 2.38
CA HIS A 4 -12.58 -19.75 1.83
C HIS A 4 -12.72 -18.61 2.84
N LEU A 5 -13.03 -18.94 4.10
CA LEU A 5 -13.14 -17.96 5.18
C LEU A 5 -11.81 -17.27 5.46
N THR A 6 -10.71 -18.04 5.45
CA THR A 6 -9.36 -17.51 5.65
C THR A 6 -8.99 -16.50 4.56
N PHE A 7 -9.25 -16.86 3.29
CA PHE A 7 -9.02 -16.00 2.14
C PHE A 7 -9.88 -14.74 2.19
N ALA A 8 -11.18 -14.87 2.46
CA ALA A 8 -12.10 -13.74 2.56
C ALA A 8 -11.66 -12.79 3.68
N THR A 9 -11.27 -13.32 4.84
CA THR A 9 -10.78 -12.54 5.98
C THR A 9 -9.51 -11.75 5.62
N ALA A 10 -8.51 -12.41 5.01
CA ALA A 10 -7.27 -11.75 4.60
C ALA A 10 -7.53 -10.61 3.59
N ARG A 11 -8.43 -10.84 2.63
CA ARG A 11 -8.82 -9.84 1.63
C ARG A 11 -9.59 -8.67 2.25
N LEU A 12 -10.53 -8.93 3.16
CA LEU A 12 -11.27 -7.87 3.85
C LEU A 12 -10.35 -7.03 4.74
N LEU A 13 -9.38 -7.64 5.41
CA LEU A 13 -8.37 -6.92 6.19
C LEU A 13 -7.54 -5.99 5.29
N ALA A 14 -7.09 -6.50 4.13
CA ALA A 14 -6.40 -5.68 3.13
C ALA A 14 -7.30 -4.55 2.63
N ALA A 15 -8.59 -4.82 2.36
CA ALA A 15 -9.56 -3.82 1.91
C ALA A 15 -9.70 -2.69 2.94
N VAL A 16 -9.99 -3.01 4.20
CA VAL A 16 -10.15 -2.01 5.28
C VAL A 16 -8.89 -1.16 5.45
N THR A 17 -7.71 -1.80 5.36
CA THR A 17 -6.42 -1.09 5.43
C THR A 17 -6.27 -0.10 4.27
N ASN A 18 -6.59 -0.51 3.05
CA ASN A 18 -6.55 0.36 1.88
C ASN A 18 -7.54 1.53 1.99
N LEU A 19 -8.76 1.30 2.49
CA LEU A 19 -9.77 2.35 2.70
C LEU A 19 -9.29 3.39 3.74
N ALA A 20 -8.80 2.92 4.88
CA ALA A 20 -8.30 3.81 5.94
C ALA A 20 -7.14 4.68 5.42
N LEU A 21 -6.19 4.08 4.69
CA LEU A 21 -5.08 4.82 4.10
C LEU A 21 -5.52 5.76 2.98
N ALA A 22 -6.51 5.37 2.16
CA ALA A 22 -7.07 6.24 1.12
C ALA A 22 -7.64 7.53 1.72
N LEU A 23 -8.37 7.41 2.83
CA LEU A 23 -8.95 8.54 3.54
C LEU A 23 -7.86 9.43 4.16
N VAL A 24 -6.87 8.83 4.85
CA VAL A 24 -5.77 9.57 5.47
C VAL A 24 -4.96 10.34 4.43
N VAL A 25 -4.60 9.71 3.31
CA VAL A 25 -3.82 10.36 2.23
C VAL A 25 -4.60 11.49 1.60
N PHE A 26 -5.91 11.31 1.38
CA PHE A 26 -6.78 12.35 0.84
C PHE A 26 -6.91 13.53 1.79
N MET A 27 -7.22 13.28 3.07
CA MET A 27 -7.39 14.32 4.08
C MET A 27 -6.10 15.10 4.37
N ALA A 28 -4.93 14.47 4.20
CA ALA A 28 -3.66 15.14 4.47
C ALA A 28 -3.47 16.41 3.62
N ARG A 29 -3.73 16.33 2.31
CA ARG A 29 -3.61 17.44 1.33
C ARG A 29 -4.46 17.18 0.07
N PRO A 30 -5.79 17.36 0.12
CA PRO A 30 -6.69 17.02 -1.00
C PRO A 30 -6.45 17.88 -2.24
N GLU A 31 -5.81 19.05 -2.10
CA GLU A 31 -5.46 19.94 -3.20
C GLU A 31 -4.30 19.40 -4.07
N ARG A 32 -3.47 18.49 -3.53
CA ARG A 32 -2.34 17.92 -4.27
C ARG A 32 -2.80 16.78 -5.16
N LEU A 33 -2.53 16.90 -6.47
CA LEU A 33 -2.84 15.85 -7.45
C LEU A 33 -2.26 14.47 -7.05
N GLN A 34 -1.02 14.43 -6.54
CA GLN A 34 -0.40 13.19 -6.07
C GLN A 34 -1.20 12.50 -4.96
N ASN A 35 -1.66 13.25 -3.96
CA ASN A 35 -2.46 12.69 -2.87
C ASN A 35 -3.81 12.18 -3.38
N ARG A 36 -4.47 12.90 -4.30
CA ARG A 36 -5.72 12.44 -4.92
C ARG A 36 -5.54 11.15 -5.71
N LEU A 37 -4.48 11.05 -6.51
CA LEU A 37 -4.20 9.85 -7.31
C LEU A 37 -3.86 8.65 -6.42
N ILE A 38 -3.03 8.83 -5.39
CA ILE A 38 -2.72 7.74 -4.45
C ILE A 38 -3.97 7.32 -3.69
N SER A 39 -4.77 8.26 -3.18
CA SER A 39 -6.05 7.94 -2.53
C SER A 39 -6.99 7.18 -3.47
N ALA A 40 -7.09 7.60 -4.74
CA ALA A 40 -7.89 6.88 -5.74
C ALA A 40 -7.35 5.46 -5.99
N MET A 41 -6.04 5.27 -6.11
CA MET A 41 -5.43 3.93 -6.24
C MET A 41 -5.77 3.04 -5.05
N LEU A 42 -5.66 3.56 -3.83
CA LEU A 42 -6.00 2.84 -2.60
C LEU A 42 -7.48 2.51 -2.52
N LEU A 43 -8.36 3.43 -2.89
CA LEU A 43 -9.80 3.20 -2.92
C LEU A 43 -10.19 2.14 -3.96
N LEU A 44 -9.58 2.18 -5.15
CA LEU A 44 -9.77 1.16 -6.18
C LEU A 44 -9.28 -0.21 -5.70
N ASN A 45 -8.13 -0.24 -5.00
CA ASN A 45 -7.63 -1.47 -4.40
C ASN A 45 -8.56 -2.01 -3.29
N PHE A 46 -9.17 -1.13 -2.48
CA PHE A 46 -10.23 -1.50 -1.54
C PHE A 46 -11.41 -2.19 -2.26
N PHE A 47 -11.90 -1.64 -3.37
CA PHE A 47 -12.97 -2.27 -4.15
C PHE A 47 -12.55 -3.63 -4.72
N ILE A 48 -11.36 -3.72 -5.30
CA ILE A 48 -10.81 -4.99 -5.82
C ILE A 48 -10.77 -6.05 -4.71
N HIS A 49 -10.20 -5.73 -3.55
CA HIS A 49 -10.11 -6.67 -2.42
C HIS A 49 -11.48 -7.06 -1.87
N THR A 50 -12.41 -6.11 -1.74
CA THR A 50 -13.77 -6.37 -1.22
C THR A 50 -14.54 -7.27 -2.16
N LEU A 51 -14.58 -6.94 -3.46
CA LEU A 51 -15.33 -7.72 -4.45
C LEU A 51 -14.77 -9.13 -4.58
N ILE A 52 -13.44 -9.28 -4.58
CA ILE A 52 -12.79 -10.59 -4.61
C ILE A 52 -13.02 -11.39 -3.32
N ALA A 53 -13.09 -10.74 -2.16
CA ALA A 53 -13.35 -11.41 -0.88
C ALA A 53 -14.75 -12.03 -0.79
N LEU A 54 -15.72 -11.48 -1.54
CA LEU A 54 -17.12 -11.93 -1.53
C LEU A 54 -17.37 -13.11 -2.46
N ILE A 55 -16.56 -13.29 -3.50
CA ILE A 55 -16.70 -14.40 -4.48
C ILE A 55 -16.83 -15.78 -3.79
N PRO A 56 -16.00 -16.15 -2.80
CA PRO A 56 -16.09 -17.44 -2.12
C PRO A 56 -17.36 -17.66 -1.30
N VAL A 57 -18.04 -16.58 -0.90
CA VAL A 57 -19.12 -16.60 0.09
C VAL A 57 -20.49 -16.51 -0.60
N LEU A 58 -20.53 -16.14 -1.87
CA LEU A 58 -21.77 -16.00 -2.64
C LEU A 58 -22.13 -17.29 -3.40
N PRO A 59 -23.43 -17.53 -3.66
CA PRO A 59 -23.87 -18.55 -4.60
C PRO A 59 -23.26 -18.33 -5.99
N SER A 60 -23.04 -19.42 -6.74
CA SER A 60 -22.35 -19.37 -8.04
C SER A 60 -22.91 -18.36 -9.05
N PRO A 61 -24.23 -18.19 -9.29
CA PRO A 61 -24.71 -17.19 -10.24
C PRO A 61 -24.42 -15.74 -9.79
N ASP A 62 -24.48 -15.47 -8.49
CA ASP A 62 -24.30 -14.13 -7.93
C ASP A 62 -22.82 -13.74 -7.87
N ALA A 63 -21.92 -14.72 -7.65
CA ALA A 63 -20.47 -14.50 -7.67
C ALA A 63 -19.98 -13.94 -9.02
N TYR A 64 -20.60 -14.35 -10.14
CA TYR A 64 -20.25 -13.84 -11.47
C TYR A 64 -20.54 -12.35 -11.64
N ALA A 65 -21.60 -11.83 -11.00
CA ALA A 65 -21.93 -10.42 -11.06
C ALA A 65 -20.86 -9.54 -10.40
N LEU A 66 -20.04 -10.09 -9.49
CA LEU A 66 -18.94 -9.37 -8.84
C LEU A 66 -17.65 -9.30 -9.67
N PHE A 67 -17.47 -10.17 -10.66
CA PHE A 67 -16.25 -10.16 -11.49
C PHE A 67 -16.16 -8.92 -12.37
N ALA A 68 -17.27 -8.51 -12.99
CA ALA A 68 -17.30 -7.33 -13.85
C ALA A 68 -16.86 -6.04 -13.10
N PRO A 69 -17.42 -5.69 -11.92
CA PRO A 69 -16.96 -4.52 -11.18
C PRO A 69 -15.54 -4.69 -10.60
N ALA A 70 -15.11 -5.91 -10.23
CA ALA A 70 -13.75 -6.14 -9.77
C ALA A 70 -12.72 -5.89 -10.89
N PHE A 71 -13.03 -6.38 -12.08
CA PHE A 71 -12.21 -6.21 -13.28
C PHE A 71 -12.16 -4.74 -13.72
N LEU A 72 -13.31 -4.06 -13.74
CA LEU A 72 -13.37 -2.62 -14.00
C LEU A 72 -12.51 -1.84 -13.00
N SER A 73 -12.60 -2.17 -11.70
CA SER A 73 -11.79 -1.55 -10.66
C SER A 73 -10.28 -1.76 -10.90
N MET A 74 -9.88 -2.95 -11.37
CA MET A 74 -8.50 -3.26 -11.74
C MET A 74 -8.00 -2.42 -12.92
N ILE A 75 -8.81 -2.25 -13.97
CA ILE A 75 -8.46 -1.41 -15.12
C ILE A 75 -8.31 0.06 -14.70
N LEU A 76 -9.23 0.56 -13.88
CA LEU A 76 -9.15 1.90 -13.32
C LEU A 76 -7.91 2.05 -12.42
N TYR A 77 -7.56 1.01 -11.66
CA TYR A 77 -6.39 1.00 -10.79
C TYR A 77 -5.10 1.14 -11.61
N VAL A 78 -4.90 0.29 -12.62
CA VAL A 78 -3.76 0.36 -13.57
C VAL A 78 -3.68 1.71 -14.26
N SER A 79 -4.84 2.26 -14.66
CA SER A 79 -4.90 3.58 -15.30
C SER A 79 -4.46 4.70 -14.35
N THR A 80 -4.98 4.69 -13.13
CA THR A 80 -4.64 5.67 -12.09
C THR A 80 -3.17 5.56 -11.70
N TYR A 81 -2.65 4.35 -11.65
CA TYR A 81 -1.24 4.07 -11.42
C TYR A 81 -0.36 4.70 -12.52
N LEU A 82 -0.68 4.52 -13.81
CA LEU A 82 0.06 5.17 -14.91
C LEU A 82 0.00 6.70 -14.81
N VAL A 83 -1.18 7.27 -14.55
CA VAL A 83 -1.32 8.72 -14.35
C VAL A 83 -0.48 9.20 -13.16
N PHE A 84 -0.42 8.41 -12.09
CA PHE A 84 0.44 8.71 -10.95
C PHE A 84 1.93 8.73 -11.33
N THR A 85 2.41 7.79 -12.16
CA THR A 85 3.81 7.82 -12.64
C THR A 85 4.14 9.11 -13.39
N GLY A 86 3.14 9.73 -14.03
CA GLY A 86 3.28 11.05 -14.66
C GLY A 86 3.68 12.16 -13.68
N THR A 87 3.28 12.04 -12.42
CA THR A 87 3.62 13.02 -11.37
C THR A 87 5.05 12.91 -10.86
N LEU A 88 5.78 11.84 -11.22
CA LEU A 88 7.16 11.63 -10.79
C LEU A 88 8.12 12.49 -11.61
N ASP A 89 9.20 12.97 -10.99
CA ASP A 89 10.20 13.78 -11.69
C ASP A 89 11.20 12.94 -12.50
N THR A 90 10.70 12.31 -13.56
CA THR A 90 11.45 11.40 -14.42
C THR A 90 10.99 11.54 -15.88
N PRO A 91 11.91 11.39 -16.87
CA PRO A 91 11.54 11.33 -18.28
C PRO A 91 10.54 10.22 -18.57
N LEU A 92 10.60 9.11 -17.83
CA LEU A 92 9.70 7.98 -18.00
C LEU A 92 8.24 8.40 -17.81
N GLY A 93 7.94 9.26 -16.84
CA GLY A 93 6.57 9.73 -16.56
C GLY A 93 6.05 10.81 -17.52
N ARG A 94 6.91 11.39 -18.39
CA ARG A 94 6.50 12.47 -19.30
C ARG A 94 5.29 12.13 -20.19
N PRO A 95 5.15 10.92 -20.76
CA PRO A 95 3.99 10.56 -21.56
C PRO A 95 2.65 10.73 -20.82
N PHE A 96 2.64 10.67 -19.49
CA PHE A 96 1.44 10.70 -18.66
C PHE A 96 1.19 12.04 -17.95
N ARG A 97 2.04 13.06 -18.17
CA ARG A 97 1.90 14.38 -17.51
C ARG A 97 0.79 15.26 -18.08
N GLY A 98 0.51 15.13 -19.37
CA GLY A 98 -0.42 16.00 -20.09
C GLY A 98 -1.85 15.46 -20.13
N ARG A 99 -2.82 16.33 -20.40
CA ARG A 99 -4.21 15.93 -20.64
C ARG A 99 -4.32 14.85 -21.72
N VAL A 100 -3.56 14.99 -22.81
CA VAL A 100 -3.51 14.01 -23.89
C VAL A 100 -3.07 12.65 -23.38
N GLY A 101 -1.97 12.58 -22.62
CA GLY A 101 -1.47 11.32 -22.05
C GLY A 101 -2.48 10.65 -21.13
N ILE A 102 -3.12 11.42 -20.24
CA ILE A 102 -4.16 10.92 -19.34
C ILE A 102 -5.36 10.40 -20.13
N THR A 103 -5.84 11.16 -21.12
CA THR A 103 -6.95 10.75 -21.98
C THR A 103 -6.60 9.52 -22.80
N SER A 104 -5.38 9.41 -23.34
CA SER A 104 -4.91 8.23 -24.07
C SER A 104 -4.92 6.99 -23.18
N VAL A 105 -4.43 7.09 -21.94
CA VAL A 105 -4.50 5.99 -20.97
C VAL A 105 -5.95 5.59 -20.70
N ALA A 106 -6.82 6.56 -20.42
CA ALA A 106 -8.23 6.29 -20.15
C ALA A 106 -8.95 5.65 -21.34
N VAL A 107 -8.70 6.13 -22.56
CA VAL A 107 -9.30 5.59 -23.80
C VAL A 107 -8.80 4.18 -24.06
N VAL A 108 -7.48 3.94 -23.99
CA VAL A 108 -6.90 2.60 -24.19
C VAL A 108 -7.43 1.62 -23.15
N ALA A 109 -7.47 2.03 -21.88
CA ALA A 109 -8.00 1.22 -20.79
C ALA A 109 -9.49 0.90 -20.98
N THR A 110 -10.29 1.87 -21.42
CA THR A 110 -11.73 1.69 -21.68
C THR A 110 -11.97 0.78 -22.88
N LEU A 111 -11.27 1.01 -23.99
CA LEU A 111 -11.36 0.16 -25.18
C LEU A 111 -10.92 -1.26 -24.85
N PHE A 112 -9.82 -1.42 -24.11
CA PHE A 112 -9.38 -2.72 -23.62
C PHE A 112 -10.45 -3.39 -22.76
N ALA A 113 -11.06 -2.68 -21.79
CA ALA A 113 -12.16 -3.21 -20.97
C ALA A 113 -13.35 -3.66 -21.82
N ILE A 114 -13.78 -2.83 -22.77
CA ILE A 114 -14.92 -3.10 -23.65
C ILE A 114 -14.62 -4.31 -24.54
N THR A 115 -13.48 -4.31 -25.24
CA THR A 115 -13.07 -5.42 -26.10
C THR A 115 -12.98 -6.72 -25.31
N LEU A 116 -12.40 -6.67 -24.11
CA LEU A 116 -12.29 -7.81 -23.23
C LEU A 116 -13.64 -8.34 -22.74
N PHE A 117 -14.55 -7.46 -22.36
CA PHE A 117 -15.88 -7.83 -21.88
C PHE A 117 -16.76 -8.37 -23.02
N TRP A 118 -16.76 -7.72 -24.18
CA TRP A 118 -17.60 -8.07 -25.32
C TRP A 118 -17.09 -9.26 -26.12
N ALA A 119 -15.79 -9.30 -26.43
CA ALA A 119 -15.28 -10.33 -27.33
C ALA A 119 -15.30 -11.72 -26.70
N ARG A 120 -15.27 -11.82 -25.36
CA ARG A 120 -14.96 -13.06 -24.65
C ARG A 120 -15.65 -13.14 -23.27
N SER A 121 -16.91 -12.74 -23.14
CA SER A 121 -17.67 -12.89 -21.87
C SER A 121 -17.68 -14.34 -21.35
N SER A 122 -17.68 -15.32 -22.27
CA SER A 122 -17.57 -16.75 -21.97
C SER A 122 -16.20 -17.20 -21.47
N TRP A 123 -15.15 -16.38 -21.54
CA TRP A 123 -13.82 -16.67 -20.99
C TRP A 123 -13.67 -16.30 -19.52
N TYR A 124 -14.55 -15.48 -18.95
CA TYR A 124 -14.52 -15.17 -17.52
C TYR A 124 -15.21 -16.25 -16.69
N LEU A 125 -16.15 -16.98 -17.29
CA LEU A 125 -16.94 -18.03 -16.64
C LEU A 125 -16.10 -19.27 -16.19
N PRO A 126 -15.03 -19.70 -16.89
CA PRO A 126 -14.22 -20.87 -16.51
C PRO A 126 -12.82 -20.56 -15.94
N VAL A 127 -12.33 -19.31 -15.95
CA VAL A 127 -10.95 -18.97 -15.47
C VAL A 127 -10.75 -19.20 -13.98
N PHE A 128 -11.84 -19.20 -13.20
CA PHE A 128 -11.81 -19.63 -11.81
C PHE A 128 -12.53 -20.99 -11.72
N PRO A 129 -11.79 -22.10 -11.59
CA PRO A 129 -12.38 -23.41 -11.31
C PRO A 129 -12.88 -23.41 -9.86
N TRP A 130 -13.95 -22.66 -9.60
CA TRP A 130 -14.79 -22.85 -8.43
C TRP A 130 -15.72 -24.00 -8.77
N PRO A 131 -15.82 -25.04 -7.93
CA PRO A 131 -15.83 -26.45 -8.34
C PRO A 131 -16.83 -26.69 -9.49
N LEU A 132 -16.34 -26.47 -10.71
CA LEU A 132 -17.02 -26.81 -11.93
C LEU A 132 -16.12 -27.85 -12.55
N ASP A 133 -16.69 -29.05 -12.58
CA ASP A 133 -16.11 -30.28 -13.07
C ASP A 133 -15.18 -30.04 -14.27
N PRO A 134 -13.86 -30.31 -14.16
CA PRO A 134 -12.90 -30.15 -15.26
C PRO A 134 -13.31 -30.88 -16.53
N VAL A 135 -14.21 -31.87 -16.41
CA VAL A 135 -14.75 -32.68 -17.50
C VAL A 135 -15.72 -31.90 -18.40
N ALA A 136 -16.34 -30.82 -17.93
CA ALA A 136 -17.37 -30.09 -18.68
C ALA A 136 -16.82 -29.06 -19.68
N THR A 137 -15.58 -28.60 -19.51
CA THR A 137 -14.93 -27.61 -20.39
C THR A 137 -13.83 -28.30 -21.20
N GLY A 138 -14.15 -28.76 -22.41
CA GLY A 138 -13.21 -29.51 -23.27
C GLY A 138 -11.83 -28.85 -23.45
N TRP A 139 -10.80 -29.65 -23.73
CA TRP A 139 -9.38 -29.27 -23.76
C TRP A 139 -9.04 -28.05 -24.65
N ASP A 140 -9.77 -27.83 -25.75
CA ASP A 140 -9.57 -26.67 -26.62
C ASP A 140 -9.95 -25.34 -25.95
N SER A 141 -10.90 -25.37 -25.01
CA SER A 141 -11.27 -24.20 -24.20
C SER A 141 -10.22 -23.89 -23.13
N LEU A 142 -9.51 -24.89 -22.60
CA LEU A 142 -8.42 -24.70 -21.64
C LEU A 142 -7.21 -24.00 -22.27
N LEU A 143 -6.71 -24.48 -23.42
CA LEU A 143 -5.51 -23.91 -24.06
C LEU A 143 -5.70 -22.45 -24.48
N GLN A 144 -6.86 -22.09 -25.04
CA GLN A 144 -7.17 -20.70 -25.39
C GLN A 144 -7.29 -19.82 -24.14
N THR A 145 -7.87 -20.35 -23.05
CA THR A 145 -8.00 -19.65 -21.77
C THR A 145 -6.63 -19.40 -21.12
N HIS A 146 -5.70 -20.36 -21.20
CA HIS A 146 -4.35 -20.23 -20.66
C HIS A 146 -3.49 -19.21 -21.42
N ALA A 147 -3.52 -19.21 -22.75
CA ALA A 147 -2.75 -18.25 -23.54
C ALA A 147 -3.21 -16.81 -23.28
N PHE A 148 -4.53 -16.59 -23.24
CA PHE A 148 -5.11 -15.29 -22.93
C PHE A 148 -4.80 -14.84 -21.51
N LYS A 149 -5.01 -15.71 -20.51
CA LYS A 149 -4.66 -15.44 -19.11
C LYS A 149 -3.18 -15.06 -18.98
N SER A 150 -2.28 -15.84 -19.57
CA SER A 150 -0.83 -15.58 -19.52
C SER A 150 -0.47 -14.25 -20.18
N MET A 151 -1.12 -13.89 -21.29
CA MET A 151 -0.92 -12.59 -21.94
C MET A 151 -1.38 -11.44 -21.05
N LEU A 152 -2.55 -11.57 -20.40
CA LEU A 152 -3.05 -10.56 -19.46
C LEU A 152 -2.12 -10.40 -18.26
N GLU A 153 -1.68 -11.50 -17.67
CA GLU A 153 -0.72 -11.51 -16.56
C GLU A 153 0.63 -10.89 -16.98
N LEU A 154 1.09 -11.14 -18.20
CA LEU A 154 2.29 -10.50 -18.76
C LEU A 154 2.12 -8.98 -18.93
N VAL A 155 0.97 -8.52 -19.43
CA VAL A 155 0.69 -7.07 -19.56
C VAL A 155 0.67 -6.40 -18.18
N ILE A 156 0.04 -7.04 -17.20
CA ILE A 156 -0.01 -6.56 -15.81
C ILE A 156 1.41 -6.53 -15.22
N LEU A 157 2.21 -7.57 -15.42
CA LEU A 157 3.60 -7.64 -15.01
C LEU A 157 4.43 -6.49 -15.60
N LEU A 158 4.36 -6.28 -16.91
CA LEU A 158 5.10 -5.22 -17.60
C LEU A 158 4.69 -3.83 -17.09
N HIS A 159 3.42 -3.63 -16.79
CA HIS A 159 2.91 -2.40 -16.20
C HIS A 159 3.54 -2.11 -14.83
N PHE A 160 3.61 -3.11 -13.95
CA PHE A 160 4.25 -2.97 -12.64
C PHE A 160 5.76 -2.73 -12.76
N LEU A 161 6.46 -3.48 -13.61
CA LEU A 161 7.89 -3.25 -13.86
C LEU A 161 8.17 -1.84 -14.37
N TYR A 162 7.30 -1.30 -15.22
CA TYR A 162 7.40 0.08 -15.68
C TYR A 162 7.25 1.09 -14.54
N GLY A 163 6.30 0.89 -13.64
CA GLY A 163 6.10 1.76 -12.47
C GLY A 163 7.28 1.76 -11.52
N PHE A 164 7.80 0.58 -11.19
CA PHE A 164 9.05 0.44 -10.43
C PHE A 164 10.20 1.17 -11.11
N ALA A 165 10.42 0.97 -12.41
CA ALA A 165 11.48 1.64 -13.16
C ALA A 165 11.33 3.18 -13.13
N ALA A 166 10.10 3.69 -13.27
CA ALA A 166 9.80 5.12 -13.19
C ALA A 166 10.11 5.69 -11.79
N ALA A 167 9.67 5.02 -10.73
CA ALA A 167 9.90 5.43 -9.34
C ALA A 167 11.39 5.37 -8.96
N PHE A 168 12.08 4.29 -9.34
CA PHE A 168 13.50 4.13 -9.09
C PHE A 168 14.34 5.17 -9.84
N HIS A 169 14.03 5.42 -11.11
CA HIS A 169 14.71 6.47 -11.88
C HIS A 169 14.45 7.87 -11.30
N ALA A 170 13.24 8.17 -10.82
CA ALA A 170 12.94 9.41 -10.13
C ALA A 170 13.75 9.56 -8.82
N TYR A 171 13.95 8.46 -8.08
CA TYR A 171 14.82 8.45 -6.90
C TYR A 171 16.28 8.75 -7.24
N LEU A 172 16.83 8.15 -8.30
CA LEU A 172 18.20 8.41 -8.73
C LEU A 172 18.43 9.86 -9.20
N ARG A 173 17.40 10.51 -9.76
CA ARG A 173 17.48 11.88 -10.27
C ARG A 173 17.25 12.97 -9.22
N ALA A 174 16.66 12.66 -8.09
CA ALA A 174 16.32 13.64 -7.06
C ALA A 174 17.60 14.24 -6.46
N LYS A 175 17.83 15.54 -6.71
CA LYS A 175 18.98 16.29 -6.19
C LYS A 175 18.74 16.82 -4.79
N ASP A 176 17.53 17.30 -4.53
CA ASP A 176 17.12 17.81 -3.22
C ASP A 176 17.01 16.64 -2.21
N PRO A 177 17.64 16.71 -1.03
CA PRO A 177 17.58 15.64 -0.03
C PRO A 177 16.15 15.24 0.38
N ILE A 178 15.23 16.20 0.43
CA ILE A 178 13.84 15.96 0.84
C ILE A 178 13.08 15.24 -0.27
N GLN A 179 13.18 15.75 -1.50
CA GLN A 179 12.66 15.07 -2.68
C GLN A 179 13.24 13.66 -2.82
N ARG A 180 14.53 13.48 -2.57
CA ARG A 180 15.20 12.18 -2.63
C ARG A 180 14.68 11.22 -1.57
N ARG A 181 14.47 11.69 -0.32
CA ARG A 181 13.83 10.88 0.73
C ARG A 181 12.41 10.46 0.33
N LYS A 182 11.62 11.37 -0.23
CA LYS A 182 10.27 11.06 -0.74
C LYS A 182 10.29 10.01 -1.85
N MET A 183 11.13 10.22 -2.87
CA MET A 183 11.24 9.31 -4.00
C MET A 183 11.80 7.94 -3.59
N LYS A 184 12.67 7.89 -2.56
CA LYS A 184 13.14 6.62 -1.98
C LYS A 184 11.96 5.78 -1.50
N TRP A 185 11.02 6.37 -0.77
CA TRP A 185 9.84 5.64 -0.27
C TRP A 185 8.91 5.22 -1.39
N PHE A 186 8.76 6.04 -2.44
CA PHE A 186 8.02 5.60 -3.64
C PHE A 186 8.72 4.42 -4.32
N ALA A 187 10.04 4.47 -4.51
CA ALA A 187 10.79 3.37 -5.09
C ALA A 187 10.69 2.08 -4.25
N ILE A 188 10.70 2.18 -2.92
CA ILE A 188 10.46 1.04 -2.02
C ILE A 188 9.02 0.53 -2.14
N ALA A 189 8.04 1.43 -2.18
CA ALA A 189 6.62 1.07 -2.30
C ALA A 189 6.34 0.32 -3.60
N PHE A 190 6.74 0.89 -4.74
CA PHE A 190 6.61 0.25 -6.04
C PHE A 190 7.49 -0.99 -6.14
N GLY A 191 8.75 -0.93 -5.74
CA GLY A 191 9.65 -2.08 -5.83
C GLY A 191 9.16 -3.29 -5.04
N SER A 192 8.77 -3.12 -3.77
CA SER A 192 8.25 -4.23 -2.97
C SER A 192 6.95 -4.80 -3.53
N HIS A 193 6.01 -3.95 -3.92
CA HIS A 193 4.75 -4.35 -4.52
C HIS A 193 4.95 -5.07 -5.86
N ASP A 194 5.67 -4.44 -6.78
CA ASP A 194 5.83 -4.88 -8.17
C ASP A 194 6.66 -6.17 -8.23
N ILE A 195 7.68 -6.33 -7.38
CA ILE A 195 8.46 -7.59 -7.27
C ILE A 195 7.59 -8.71 -6.70
N LEU A 196 6.82 -8.47 -5.63
CA LEU A 196 5.94 -9.51 -5.07
C LEU A 196 4.88 -9.97 -6.07
N LEU A 197 4.28 -9.03 -6.80
CA LEU A 197 3.35 -9.36 -7.88
C LEU A 197 4.06 -10.07 -9.03
N ALA A 198 5.26 -9.63 -9.41
CA ALA A 198 6.02 -10.27 -10.47
C ALA A 198 6.38 -11.72 -10.16
N VAL A 199 6.80 -12.00 -8.92
CA VAL A 199 7.04 -13.36 -8.45
C VAL A 199 5.74 -14.16 -8.46
N SER A 200 4.64 -13.58 -7.96
CA SER A 200 3.34 -14.25 -7.90
C SER A 200 2.83 -14.64 -9.30
N PHE A 201 2.86 -13.72 -10.27
CA PHE A 201 2.46 -13.99 -11.65
C PHE A 201 3.47 -14.90 -12.38
N GLY A 202 4.77 -14.71 -12.16
CA GLY A 202 5.82 -15.52 -12.77
C GLY A 202 5.73 -16.99 -12.36
N VAL A 203 5.47 -17.26 -11.08
CA VAL A 203 5.22 -18.62 -10.57
C VAL A 203 3.98 -19.20 -11.21
N THR A 204 2.86 -18.47 -11.26
CA THR A 204 1.63 -18.93 -11.91
C THR A 204 1.84 -19.28 -13.39
N ILE A 205 2.57 -18.45 -14.14
CA ILE A 205 2.90 -18.70 -15.55
C ILE A 205 3.82 -19.93 -15.70
N ALA A 206 4.83 -20.08 -14.83
CA ALA A 206 5.76 -21.21 -14.87
C ALA A 206 5.07 -22.55 -14.55
N LEU A 207 4.17 -22.56 -13.56
CA LEU A 207 3.38 -23.74 -13.22
C LEU A 207 2.39 -24.10 -14.34
N ALA A 208 1.75 -23.09 -14.95
CA ALA A 208 0.87 -23.29 -16.10
C ALA A 208 1.60 -23.88 -17.31
N THR A 209 2.84 -23.49 -17.57
CA THR A 209 3.62 -23.99 -18.71
C THR A 209 4.20 -25.39 -18.49
N THR A 210 4.42 -25.82 -17.24
CA THR A 210 4.97 -27.14 -16.89
C THR A 210 3.89 -28.21 -16.65
N GLY A 211 2.61 -27.83 -16.63
CA GLY A 211 1.50 -28.75 -16.33
C GLY A 211 1.45 -29.21 -14.87
N THR A 212 2.23 -28.58 -13.99
CA THR A 212 2.31 -28.92 -12.55
C THR A 212 1.28 -28.13 -11.74
N ALA A 213 -0.01 -28.35 -12.01
CA ALA A 213 -1.05 -27.63 -11.31
C ALA A 213 -1.41 -28.30 -9.96
N CYS A 214 -0.80 -27.89 -8.83
CA CYS A 214 -1.53 -28.02 -7.55
C CYS A 214 -2.54 -26.87 -7.48
N ALA A 215 -3.70 -27.05 -8.12
CA ALA A 215 -4.71 -26.00 -8.25
C ALA A 215 -5.12 -25.33 -6.93
N THR A 216 -5.05 -26.03 -5.79
CA THR A 216 -5.45 -25.51 -4.47
C THR A 216 -4.29 -24.92 -3.67
N CYS A 217 -3.09 -25.52 -3.71
CA CYS A 217 -1.92 -25.04 -2.98
C CYS A 217 -1.47 -23.67 -3.50
N ASP A 218 -1.49 -23.50 -4.82
CA ASP A 218 -0.88 -22.35 -5.50
C ASP A 218 -1.74 -21.08 -5.38
N LEU A 219 -3.08 -21.23 -5.43
CA LEU A 219 -4.00 -20.10 -5.38
C LEU A 219 -3.99 -19.40 -4.02
N PHE A 220 -3.92 -20.15 -2.91
CA PHE A 220 -3.91 -19.54 -1.58
C PHE A 220 -2.67 -18.67 -1.35
N ALA A 221 -1.48 -19.22 -1.62
CA ALA A 221 -0.23 -18.48 -1.50
C ALA A 221 -0.20 -17.27 -2.44
N PHE A 222 -0.61 -17.45 -3.70
CA PHE A 222 -0.75 -16.37 -4.68
C PHE A 222 -1.62 -15.23 -4.17
N PHE A 223 -2.79 -15.53 -3.58
CA PHE A 223 -3.70 -14.50 -3.09
C PHE A 223 -3.24 -13.81 -1.82
N ILE A 224 -2.55 -14.52 -0.93
CA ILE A 224 -1.88 -13.91 0.22
C ILE A 224 -0.81 -12.94 -0.27
N LEU A 225 0.03 -13.36 -1.21
CA LEU A 225 1.11 -12.53 -1.75
C LEU A 225 0.57 -11.27 -2.43
N ILE A 226 -0.50 -11.37 -3.22
CA ILE A 226 -1.16 -10.20 -3.82
C ILE A 226 -1.72 -9.26 -2.75
N SER A 227 -2.37 -9.81 -1.71
CA SER A 227 -2.94 -9.01 -0.63
C SER A 227 -1.87 -8.31 0.18
N LEU A 228 -0.77 -9.01 0.47
CA LEU A 228 0.40 -8.45 1.13
C LEU A 228 1.04 -7.36 0.28
N ALA A 229 1.23 -7.59 -1.03
CA ALA A 229 1.77 -6.59 -1.96
C ALA A 229 0.93 -5.30 -1.94
N GLY A 230 -0.39 -5.42 -2.01
CA GLY A 230 -1.30 -4.27 -1.95
C GLY A 230 -1.20 -3.50 -0.63
N VAL A 231 -1.13 -4.19 0.51
CA VAL A 231 -0.95 -3.56 1.83
C VAL A 231 0.42 -2.87 1.94
N LEU A 232 1.49 -3.50 1.44
CA LEU A 232 2.82 -2.91 1.45
C LEU A 232 2.91 -1.66 0.58
N LEU A 233 2.35 -1.70 -0.64
CA LEU A 233 2.25 -0.52 -1.50
C LEU A 233 1.57 0.63 -0.75
N ALA A 234 0.41 0.34 -0.15
CA ALA A 234 -0.39 1.32 0.56
C ALA A 234 0.36 1.92 1.74
N ALA A 235 0.95 1.06 2.58
CA ALA A 235 1.70 1.47 3.75
C ALA A 235 2.90 2.34 3.39
N PHE A 236 3.71 1.93 2.40
CA PHE A 236 4.91 2.66 2.01
C PHE A 236 4.60 3.95 1.25
N LEU A 237 3.56 3.98 0.40
CA LEU A 237 3.12 5.22 -0.24
C LEU A 237 2.60 6.22 0.78
N ALA A 238 1.72 5.78 1.70
CA ALA A 238 1.22 6.63 2.76
C ALA A 238 2.38 7.14 3.63
N TYR A 239 3.32 6.28 4.01
CA TYR A 239 4.52 6.67 4.75
C TYR A 239 5.34 7.73 4.00
N GLY A 240 5.65 7.50 2.72
CA GLY A 240 6.43 8.41 1.90
C GLY A 240 5.77 9.79 1.70
N ILE A 241 4.44 9.83 1.61
CA ILE A 241 3.69 11.10 1.56
C ILE A 241 3.71 11.78 2.92
N LEU A 242 3.24 11.08 3.96
CA LEU A 242 2.95 11.71 5.24
C LEU A 242 4.23 12.21 5.90
N THR A 243 5.34 11.48 5.81
CA THR A 243 6.65 11.88 6.39
C THR A 243 7.20 13.17 5.81
N THR A 244 6.71 13.59 4.63
CA THR A 244 7.06 14.85 3.99
C THR A 244 6.03 15.96 4.20
N GLN A 245 4.87 15.65 4.77
CA GLN A 245 3.74 16.58 4.88
C GLN A 245 3.32 16.89 6.31
N LEU A 246 3.57 15.99 7.26
CA LEU A 246 3.12 16.08 8.64
C LEU A 246 4.33 16.03 9.59
N PHE A 247 4.47 17.08 10.40
CA PHE A 247 5.62 17.32 11.28
C PHE A 247 5.88 16.19 12.28
N ASP A 248 4.82 15.65 12.89
CA ASP A 248 4.91 14.61 13.93
C ASP A 248 4.50 13.22 13.47
N ILE A 249 4.35 13.00 12.16
CA ILE A 249 3.85 11.69 11.73
C ILE A 249 4.85 10.57 12.03
N GLU A 250 6.15 10.85 12.00
CA GLU A 250 7.17 9.85 12.33
C GLU A 250 6.98 9.34 13.76
N LEU A 251 6.70 10.24 14.72
CA LEU A 251 6.39 9.86 16.10
C LEU A 251 5.05 9.14 16.22
N ARG A 252 4.02 9.60 15.50
CA ARG A 252 2.70 8.93 15.51
C ARG A 252 2.77 7.52 14.90
N ILE A 253 3.51 7.33 13.82
CA ILE A 253 3.75 6.03 13.19
C ILE A 253 4.55 5.16 14.14
N LYS A 254 5.63 5.68 14.75
CA LYS A 254 6.42 4.93 15.75
C LYS A 254 5.55 4.43 16.90
N ARG A 255 4.74 5.32 17.49
CA ARG A 255 3.76 4.94 18.54
C ARG A 255 2.72 3.95 18.01
N GLY A 256 2.29 4.12 16.75
CA GLY A 256 1.39 3.20 16.06
C GLY A 256 1.97 1.79 15.92
N ILE A 257 3.23 1.67 15.48
CA ILE A 257 3.96 0.40 15.35
C ILE A 257 4.12 -0.27 16.71
N SER A 258 4.49 0.49 17.76
CA SER A 258 4.60 -0.07 19.12
C SER A 258 3.24 -0.61 19.59
N ARG A 259 2.17 0.19 19.47
CA ARG A 259 0.81 -0.23 19.88
C ARG A 259 0.27 -1.39 19.06
N SER A 260 0.48 -1.41 17.74
CA SER A 260 0.00 -2.49 16.87
C SER A 260 0.79 -3.77 17.08
N THR A 261 2.11 -3.68 17.33
CA THR A 261 2.94 -4.83 17.68
C THR A 261 2.49 -5.44 19.01
N LEU A 262 2.25 -4.61 20.02
CA LEU A 262 1.74 -5.06 21.31
C LEU A 262 0.37 -5.74 21.16
N LEU A 263 -0.54 -5.15 20.39
CA LEU A 263 -1.85 -5.74 20.10
C LEU A 263 -1.72 -7.07 19.35
N ALA A 264 -0.85 -7.16 18.34
CA ALA A 264 -0.63 -8.38 17.58
C ALA A 264 -0.09 -9.51 18.46
N ILE A 265 0.85 -9.21 19.36
CA ILE A 265 1.36 -10.19 20.32
C ILE A 265 0.25 -10.62 21.28
N PHE A 266 -0.54 -9.67 21.79
CA PHE A 266 -1.67 -9.96 22.67
C PHE A 266 -2.66 -10.91 21.99
N VAL A 267 -3.06 -10.64 20.74
CA VAL A 267 -3.95 -11.50 19.96
C VAL A 267 -3.32 -12.87 19.72
N ALA A 268 -2.04 -12.93 19.34
CA ALA A 268 -1.35 -14.19 19.09
C ALA A 268 -1.27 -15.06 20.35
N VAL A 269 -0.93 -14.46 21.50
CA VAL A 269 -0.90 -15.17 22.80
C VAL A 269 -2.30 -15.61 23.19
N PHE A 270 -3.31 -14.74 23.06
CA PHE A 270 -4.70 -15.07 23.37
C PHE A 270 -5.21 -16.25 22.54
N VAL A 271 -5.02 -16.21 21.22
CA VAL A 271 -5.42 -17.31 20.31
C VAL A 271 -4.64 -18.58 20.63
N GLY A 272 -3.34 -18.49 20.89
CA GLY A 272 -2.51 -19.65 21.25
C GLY A 272 -2.95 -20.30 22.56
N VAL A 273 -3.26 -19.50 23.59
CA VAL A 273 -3.82 -20.00 24.85
C VAL A 273 -5.20 -20.61 24.65
N ALA A 274 -6.08 -19.97 23.88
CA ALA A 274 -7.42 -20.48 23.61
C ALA A 274 -7.36 -21.85 22.91
N ALA A 275 -6.53 -21.98 21.88
CA ALA A 275 -6.33 -23.24 21.17
C ALA A 275 -5.70 -24.32 22.08
N ALA A 276 -4.72 -23.96 22.92
CA ALA A 276 -4.14 -24.90 23.87
C ALA A 276 -5.14 -25.32 24.96
N ALA A 277 -6.01 -24.41 25.39
CA ALA A 277 -7.05 -24.73 26.35
C ALA A 277 -8.08 -25.69 25.76
N GLU A 278 -8.53 -25.45 24.53
CA GLU A 278 -9.47 -26.34 23.83
C GLU A 278 -8.91 -27.76 23.64
N GLU A 279 -7.62 -27.89 23.31
CA GLU A 279 -6.99 -29.20 23.07
C GLU A 279 -6.65 -29.95 24.38
N TYR A 280 -6.13 -29.26 25.39
CA TYR A 280 -5.51 -29.91 26.56
C TYR A 280 -6.29 -29.78 27.86
N LEU A 281 -7.24 -28.85 27.97
CA LEU A 281 -7.99 -28.63 29.19
C LEU A 281 -9.43 -29.12 29.00
N ASN A 282 -9.72 -30.25 29.63
CA ASN A 282 -11.09 -30.77 29.76
C ASN A 282 -12.01 -29.70 30.39
N ASP A 283 -13.32 -29.74 30.08
CA ASP A 283 -14.34 -28.74 30.44
C ASP A 283 -14.29 -28.30 31.92
N ALA A 284 -13.81 -29.16 32.82
CA ALA A 284 -13.73 -28.90 34.26
C ALA A 284 -12.68 -27.83 34.67
N TYR A 285 -11.63 -27.58 33.87
CA TYR A 285 -10.52 -26.69 34.29
C TYR A 285 -10.46 -25.35 33.55
N GLY A 286 -11.40 -25.08 32.64
CA GLY A 286 -11.37 -23.89 31.78
C GLY A 286 -11.28 -22.57 32.53
N ILE A 287 -12.02 -22.42 33.64
CA ILE A 287 -12.02 -21.17 34.45
C ILE A 287 -10.65 -20.95 35.12
N LEU A 288 -10.10 -22.00 35.73
CA LEU A 288 -8.88 -21.90 36.53
C LEU A 288 -7.67 -21.65 35.63
N ALA A 289 -7.61 -22.34 34.49
CA ALA A 289 -6.57 -22.13 33.49
C ALA A 289 -6.71 -20.78 32.77
N GLY A 290 -7.93 -20.34 32.44
CA GLY A 290 -8.18 -19.01 31.90
C GLY A 290 -7.70 -17.90 32.85
N GLY A 291 -7.96 -18.06 34.15
CA GLY A 291 -7.47 -17.16 35.20
C GLY A 291 -5.94 -17.11 35.29
N LEU A 292 -5.29 -18.27 35.27
CA LEU A 292 -3.82 -18.35 35.27
C LEU A 292 -3.20 -17.75 34.01
N ALA A 293 -3.78 -18.00 32.84
CA ALA A 293 -3.32 -17.42 31.58
C ALA A 293 -3.47 -15.89 31.58
N ALA A 294 -4.59 -15.36 32.07
CA ALA A 294 -4.80 -13.92 32.21
C ALA A 294 -3.78 -13.29 33.17
N ALA A 295 -3.53 -13.91 34.33
CA ALA A 295 -2.51 -13.45 35.27
C ALA A 295 -1.11 -13.47 34.64
N GLY A 296 -0.75 -14.55 33.93
CA GLY A 296 0.50 -14.66 33.19
C GLY A 296 0.65 -13.56 32.13
N LEU A 297 -0.42 -13.24 31.41
CA LEU A 297 -0.41 -12.18 30.40
C LEU A 297 -0.22 -10.78 31.01
N VAL A 298 -0.83 -10.50 32.16
CA VAL A 298 -0.62 -9.25 32.90
C VAL A 298 0.84 -9.11 33.33
N LEU A 299 1.45 -10.19 33.84
CA LEU A 299 2.87 -10.20 34.22
C LEU A 299 3.79 -10.04 33.00
N ALA A 300 3.38 -10.56 31.83
CA ALA A 300 4.11 -10.42 30.58
C ALA A 300 3.92 -9.06 29.90
N LEU A 301 3.01 -8.20 30.37
CA LEU A 301 2.70 -6.95 29.66
C LEU A 301 3.92 -6.01 29.54
N ALA A 302 4.68 -5.84 30.63
CA ALA A 302 5.89 -5.01 30.62
C ALA A 302 6.99 -5.51 29.66
N PRO A 303 7.40 -6.81 29.67
CA PRO A 303 8.38 -7.31 28.70
C PRO A 303 7.87 -7.26 27.26
N LEU A 304 6.56 -7.49 27.02
CA LEU A 304 5.95 -7.37 25.70
C LEU A 304 5.97 -5.92 25.20
N GLN A 305 5.68 -4.94 26.06
CA GLN A 305 5.78 -3.53 25.71
C GLN A 305 7.22 -3.15 25.33
N ARG A 306 8.23 -3.56 26.11
CA ARG A 306 9.65 -3.32 25.77
C ARG A 306 10.05 -3.99 24.45
N PHE A 307 9.47 -5.14 24.13
CA PHE A 307 9.70 -5.78 22.84
C PHE A 307 9.05 -4.98 21.70
N ALA A 308 7.81 -4.53 21.87
CA ALA A 308 7.12 -3.69 20.89
C ALA A 308 7.85 -2.35 20.65
N ASP A 309 8.39 -1.74 21.70
CA ASP A 309 9.21 -0.53 21.60
C ASP A 309 10.52 -0.81 20.84
N ARG A 310 11.19 -1.94 21.09
CA ARG A 310 12.38 -2.37 20.32
C ARG A 310 12.09 -2.60 18.84
N VAL A 311 10.95 -3.22 18.51
CA VAL A 311 10.51 -3.40 17.12
C VAL A 311 10.29 -2.04 16.46
N SER A 312 9.65 -1.12 17.17
CA SER A 312 9.40 0.24 16.68
C SER A 312 10.70 1.06 16.51
N ASP A 313 11.64 0.94 17.44
CA ASP A 313 12.98 1.55 17.35
C ASP A 313 13.79 1.00 16.17
N ALA A 314 13.71 -0.31 15.92
CA ALA A 314 14.37 -0.95 14.80
C ALA A 314 13.74 -0.56 13.45
N ALA A 315 12.41 -0.40 13.41
CA ALA A 315 11.69 0.02 12.21
C ALA A 315 11.91 1.51 11.88
N MET A 316 12.09 2.36 12.90
CA MET A 316 12.26 3.81 12.76
C MET A 316 13.51 4.33 13.48
N PRO A 317 14.71 3.92 13.02
CA PRO A 317 15.96 4.33 13.66
C PRO A 317 16.13 5.85 13.54
N GLY A 318 16.39 6.50 14.66
CA GLY A 318 16.61 7.95 14.73
C GLY A 318 15.38 8.78 15.10
N VAL A 319 14.20 8.17 15.21
CA VAL A 319 12.99 8.86 15.69
C VAL A 319 12.91 8.67 17.21
N ARG A 320 13.09 9.74 17.98
CA ARG A 320 13.04 9.69 19.46
C ARG A 320 11.94 10.61 19.97
N ASP A 321 11.16 10.12 20.92
CA ASP A 321 10.09 10.91 21.58
C ASP A 321 10.72 11.80 22.66
N THR A 322 11.59 12.70 22.23
CA THR A 322 12.36 13.62 23.07
C THR A 322 12.13 15.05 22.62
N PRO A 323 12.01 16.04 23.53
CA PRO A 323 11.81 17.45 23.17
C PRO A 323 12.83 17.96 22.15
N GLU A 324 14.09 17.52 22.24
CA GLU A 324 15.18 17.94 21.35
C GLU A 324 14.98 17.48 19.89
N TYR A 325 14.37 16.29 19.71
CA TYR A 325 14.06 15.77 18.38
C TYR A 325 12.93 16.58 17.74
N LEU A 326 11.90 16.90 18.52
CA LEU A 326 10.81 17.77 18.07
C LEU A 326 11.34 19.14 17.64
N GLU A 327 12.17 19.78 18.47
CA GLU A 327 12.78 21.07 18.15
C GLU A 327 13.65 21.03 16.89
N THR A 328 14.48 20.01 16.75
CA THR A 328 15.30 19.81 15.54
C THR A 328 14.41 19.66 14.30
N ARG A 329 13.34 18.86 14.42
CA ARG A 329 12.43 18.60 13.31
C ARG A 329 11.64 19.84 12.90
N LYS A 330 11.27 20.72 13.83
CA LYS A 330 10.60 22.01 13.52
C LYS A 330 11.49 22.85 12.63
N ARG A 331 12.76 22.98 13.01
CA ARG A 331 13.77 23.74 12.27
C ARG A 331 14.00 23.17 10.88
N GLU A 332 14.11 21.85 10.74
CA GLU A 332 14.25 21.19 9.42
C GLU A 332 13.06 21.48 8.49
N ILE A 333 11.82 21.44 9.01
CA ILE A 333 10.62 21.72 8.22
C ILE A 333 10.56 23.19 7.80
N TYR A 334 10.86 24.10 8.72
CA TYR A 334 10.93 25.52 8.39
C TYR A 334 11.98 25.79 7.31
N GLN A 335 13.19 25.23 7.45
CA GLN A 335 14.24 25.34 6.44
C GLN A 335 13.83 24.75 5.09
N ALA A 336 13.12 23.62 5.09
CA ALA A 336 12.59 23.02 3.87
C ALA A 336 11.59 23.93 3.14
N ALA A 337 10.64 24.50 3.89
CA ALA A 337 9.65 25.42 3.36
C ALA A 337 10.33 26.70 2.83
N LEU A 338 11.31 27.22 3.57
CA LEU A 338 12.10 28.37 3.18
C LEU A 338 12.90 28.11 1.90
N HIS A 339 13.54 26.95 1.78
CA HIS A 339 14.26 26.54 0.57
C HIS A 339 13.31 26.44 -0.63
N SER A 340 12.11 25.87 -0.43
CA SER A 340 11.08 25.80 -1.48
C SER A 340 10.59 27.18 -1.91
N ALA A 341 10.41 28.12 -0.96
CA ALA A 341 10.01 29.50 -1.25
C ALA A 341 11.10 30.33 -1.93
N ARG A 342 12.37 29.89 -1.85
CA ARG A 342 13.51 30.54 -2.51
C ARG A 342 13.89 29.93 -3.85
N HIS A 343 13.06 29.04 -4.41
CA HIS A 343 13.38 28.36 -5.66
C HIS A 343 13.76 29.34 -6.80
N ASP A 344 13.12 30.52 -6.85
CA ASP A 344 13.36 31.55 -7.88
C ASP A 344 14.29 32.68 -7.39
N GLY A 345 15.03 32.44 -6.31
CA GLY A 345 15.97 33.40 -5.71
C GLY A 345 15.34 34.59 -4.99
N ARG A 346 13.99 34.68 -4.94
CA ARG A 346 13.25 35.74 -4.25
C ARG A 346 12.08 35.14 -3.48
N ILE A 347 11.86 35.61 -2.25
CA ILE A 347 10.68 35.28 -1.44
C ILE A 347 9.65 36.40 -1.65
N THR A 348 8.49 36.05 -2.21
CA THR A 348 7.37 36.98 -2.38
C THR A 348 6.70 37.33 -1.04
N GLN A 349 5.93 38.43 -0.99
CA GLN A 349 5.17 38.79 0.23
C GLN A 349 4.14 37.71 0.61
N ARG A 350 3.61 36.97 -0.37
CA ARG A 350 2.71 35.84 -0.14
C ARG A 350 3.45 34.69 0.55
N GLU A 351 4.61 34.30 0.04
CA GLU A 351 5.43 33.24 0.65
C GLU A 351 5.92 33.63 2.03
N ARG A 352 6.29 34.90 2.25
CA ARG A 352 6.66 35.39 3.57
C ARG A 352 5.51 35.25 4.58
N ARG A 353 4.26 35.51 4.18
CA ARG A 353 3.08 35.27 5.04
C ARG A 353 2.91 33.78 5.35
N ILE A 354 3.09 32.91 4.35
CA ILE A 354 3.01 31.45 4.54
C ILE A 354 4.11 30.97 5.50
N LEU A 355 5.33 31.47 5.37
CA LEU A 355 6.44 31.14 6.26
C LEU A 355 6.19 31.63 7.68
N ALA A 356 5.66 32.85 7.86
CA ALA A 356 5.29 33.36 9.17
C ALA A 356 4.22 32.49 9.84
N THR A 357 3.14 32.13 9.13
CA THR A 357 2.13 31.19 9.64
C THR A 357 2.72 29.83 9.99
N LEU A 358 3.64 29.31 9.16
CA LEU A 358 4.31 28.05 9.46
C LEU A 358 5.22 28.15 10.70
N ALA A 359 5.92 29.27 10.90
CA ALA A 359 6.72 29.48 12.11
C ALA A 359 5.83 29.46 13.36
N ASP A 360 4.69 30.15 13.32
CA ASP A 360 3.71 30.18 14.41
C ASP A 360 3.14 28.77 14.68
N GLU A 361 2.76 28.02 13.64
CA GLU A 361 2.25 26.64 13.76
C GLU A 361 3.28 25.67 14.34
N LEU A 362 4.56 25.86 14.03
CA LEU A 362 5.66 25.08 14.60
C LEU A 362 6.05 25.56 16.00
N GLY A 363 5.54 26.70 16.46
CA GLY A 363 5.94 27.34 17.71
C GLY A 363 7.39 27.84 17.71
N LEU A 364 7.90 28.26 16.55
CA LEU A 364 9.22 28.89 16.42
C LEU A 364 9.13 30.37 16.80
N SER A 365 10.08 30.87 17.57
CA SER A 365 10.16 32.30 17.85
C SER A 365 10.51 33.10 16.59
N ALA A 366 10.05 34.36 16.51
CA ALA A 366 10.37 35.25 15.39
C ALA A 366 11.89 35.41 15.20
N THR A 367 12.65 35.42 16.28
CA THR A 367 14.12 35.47 16.27
C THR A 367 14.72 34.19 15.66
N GLU A 368 14.24 33.01 16.05
CA GLU A 368 14.71 31.75 15.45
C GLU A 368 14.39 31.66 13.95
N ALA A 369 13.20 32.11 13.54
CA ALA A 369 12.82 32.15 12.13
C ALA A 369 13.78 33.05 11.32
N VAL A 370 14.11 34.24 11.84
CA VAL A 370 15.07 35.17 11.23
C VAL A 370 16.48 34.57 11.18
N ASP A 371 16.93 33.91 12.24
CA ASP A 371 18.24 33.25 12.30
C ASP A 371 18.35 32.12 11.25
N LEU A 372 17.29 31.33 11.09
CA LEU A 372 17.21 30.28 10.06
C LEU A 372 17.25 30.87 8.64
N GLU A 373 16.61 32.01 8.41
CA GLU A 373 16.65 32.75 7.13
C GLU A 373 18.04 33.34 6.83
N GLY A 374 18.70 33.88 7.86
CA GLY A 374 20.06 34.40 7.78
C GLY A 374 21.07 33.32 7.43
N GLY A 375 21.07 32.19 8.17
CA GLY A 375 22.03 31.10 7.99
C GLY A 375 22.01 30.46 6.60
N LEU A 376 20.85 30.39 5.95
CA LEU A 376 20.71 29.88 4.57
C LEU A 376 21.32 30.82 3.54
N SER A 377 21.30 32.12 3.79
CA SER A 377 21.87 33.14 2.90
C SER A 377 23.40 33.11 2.90
N THR A 378 24.00 32.74 4.03
CA THR A 378 25.47 32.59 4.16
C THR A 378 26.00 31.34 3.46
N ARG A 379 25.24 30.22 3.44
CA ARG A 379 25.68 28.97 2.78
C ARG A 379 25.63 29.00 1.26
N LEU A 380 24.92 29.96 0.67
CA LEU A 380 24.73 30.09 -0.78
C LEU A 380 25.67 31.12 -1.43
N ARG A 381 26.42 31.87 -0.62
CA ARG A 381 27.56 32.68 -1.07
C ARG A 381 28.81 31.83 -1.02
#